data_AF-A0A358Y6B3-F1
#
_entry.id   AF-A0A358Y6B3-F1
#
_cell.length_a   1.000
_cell.length_b   1.000
_cell.length_c   1.000
_cell.angle_alpha   90.00
_cell.angle_beta   90.00
_cell.angle_gamma   90.00
#
_symmetry.space_group_name_H-M   'P 1'
#
loop_
_entity.id
_entity.type
_entity.pdbx_description
1 polymer ?
#
loop_
_entity_poly.entity_id
_entity_poly.type
_entity_poly.pdbx_seq_one_letter_code
_entity_poly.pdbx_strand_id
1 'polypeptide(L)'
;MGQIEIRLPKMGESVTEATITNWLKNIGDTVAIDEPLVEVATDKVDNELPSEATGILVKRLFEKDQVAKVGDVIALLSTDGAAPKEEIKSASPEVTMPEVQLSENLTAAVEKTISSNGSTQKISKNGENGKFFSPLVRSIAEKENVSSSELNTINGSGLDGRVTKSDLLGYLATRVQNTAKPAENIQPQPSVSNSPIITSTNVIKEP
;
A
#
# COMPACT_ATOMS: atom_id res chain seq x y z
N MET A 1 17.22 -23.55 2.43
CA MET A 1 17.02 -22.10 2.52
C MET A 1 18.34 -21.40 2.28
N GLY A 2 18.64 -21.06 1.02
CA GLY A 2 19.77 -20.20 0.71
C GLY A 2 19.36 -18.74 0.89
N GLN A 3 20.21 -17.96 1.53
CA GLN A 3 20.12 -16.50 1.54
C GLN A 3 21.42 -15.94 0.96
N ILE A 4 21.29 -14.91 0.12
CA ILE A 4 22.40 -14.20 -0.49
C ILE A 4 22.39 -12.79 0.07
N GLU A 5 23.54 -12.38 0.57
CA GLU A 5 23.80 -11.04 1.06
C GLU A 5 24.18 -10.15 -0.12
N ILE A 6 23.37 -9.13 -0.42
CA ILE A 6 23.73 -8.14 -1.43
C ILE A 6 24.60 -7.10 -0.75
N ARG A 7 25.83 -6.98 -1.23
CA ARG A 7 26.80 -6.03 -0.74
C ARG A 7 26.95 -4.87 -1.69
N LEU A 8 27.24 -3.69 -1.16
CA LEU A 8 27.53 -2.53 -2.01
C LEU A 8 28.89 -2.76 -2.71
N PRO A 9 28.94 -2.84 -4.06
CA PRO A 9 30.19 -3.04 -4.77
C PRO A 9 30.99 -1.73 -4.85
N LYS A 10 32.24 -1.84 -5.28
CA LYS A 10 33.11 -0.69 -5.47
C LYS A 10 32.72 0.04 -6.77
N MET A 11 32.02 1.18 -6.64
CA MET A 11 31.49 1.95 -7.77
C MET A 11 32.48 2.99 -8.36
N GLY A 12 33.69 3.07 -7.82
CA GLY A 12 34.75 3.96 -8.31
C GLY A 12 36.00 3.91 -7.44
N GLU A 13 37.13 4.43 -7.93
CA GLU A 13 38.39 4.44 -7.17
C GLU A 13 38.32 5.34 -5.93
N SER A 14 37.56 6.45 -6.03
CA SER A 14 37.40 7.45 -4.97
C SER A 14 36.07 7.37 -4.20
N VAL A 15 35.26 6.33 -4.43
CA VAL A 15 33.95 6.17 -3.78
C VAL A 15 34.07 5.16 -2.64
N THR A 16 33.98 5.64 -1.39
CA THR A 16 34.03 4.81 -0.18
C THR A 16 32.66 4.56 0.45
N GLU A 17 31.66 5.35 0.06
CA GLU A 17 30.30 5.30 0.58
C GLU A 17 29.30 5.72 -0.50
N ALA A 18 28.07 5.21 -0.40
CA ALA A 18 26.97 5.56 -1.27
C ALA A 18 25.69 5.73 -0.45
N THR A 19 24.83 6.67 -0.88
CA THR A 19 23.54 6.92 -0.24
C THR A 19 22.44 6.22 -1.02
N ILE A 20 21.61 5.42 -0.37
CA ILE A 20 20.45 4.80 -1.02
C ILE A 20 19.43 5.89 -1.32
N THR A 21 19.20 6.22 -2.59
CA THR A 21 18.22 7.24 -2.99
C THR A 21 16.83 6.66 -3.17
N ASN A 22 16.74 5.44 -3.67
CA ASN A 22 15.46 4.82 -3.99
C ASN A 22 15.55 3.28 -4.04
N TRP A 23 14.48 2.62 -3.58
CA TRP A 23 14.34 1.17 -3.66
C TRP A 23 13.38 0.83 -4.79
N LEU A 24 13.87 0.11 -5.81
CA LEU A 24 13.03 -0.39 -6.89
C LEU A 24 12.26 -1.63 -6.42
N LYS A 25 12.84 -2.38 -5.48
CA LYS A 25 12.33 -3.64 -4.95
C LYS A 25 11.91 -3.55 -3.48
N ASN A 26 10.81 -4.21 -3.17
CA ASN A 26 10.22 -4.24 -1.83
C ASN A 26 10.44 -5.59 -1.14
N ILE A 27 10.34 -5.61 0.19
CA ILE A 27 10.45 -6.86 0.96
C ILE A 27 9.31 -7.79 0.52
N GLY A 28 9.67 -9.01 0.12
CA GLY A 28 8.79 -10.02 -0.46
C GLY A 28 8.70 -10.00 -1.99
N ASP A 29 9.34 -9.03 -2.66
CA ASP A 29 9.35 -8.97 -4.13
C ASP A 29 10.39 -9.93 -4.74
N THR A 30 10.03 -10.53 -5.87
CA THR A 30 10.94 -11.40 -6.63
C THR A 30 11.83 -10.57 -7.55
N VAL A 31 13.12 -10.86 -7.54
CA VAL A 31 14.14 -10.23 -8.39
C VAL A 31 14.85 -11.30 -9.22
N ALA A 32 15.10 -11.01 -10.49
CA ALA A 32 15.96 -11.83 -11.33
C ALA A 32 17.44 -11.42 -11.19
N ILE A 33 18.33 -12.28 -11.70
CA ILE A 33 19.74 -11.91 -11.90
C ILE A 33 19.83 -10.74 -12.90
N ASP A 34 20.79 -9.83 -12.71
CA ASP A 34 20.97 -8.61 -13.51
C ASP A 34 19.80 -7.61 -13.45
N GLU A 35 18.83 -7.81 -12.55
CA GLU A 35 17.72 -6.87 -12.36
C GLU A 35 18.06 -5.80 -11.31
N PRO A 36 17.77 -4.51 -11.55
CA PRO A 36 18.09 -3.44 -10.62
C PRO A 36 17.24 -3.52 -9.33
N LEU A 37 17.92 -3.62 -8.19
CA LEU A 37 17.29 -3.71 -6.87
C LEU A 37 17.05 -2.34 -6.22
N VAL A 38 18.08 -1.48 -6.31
CA VAL A 38 18.18 -0.24 -5.56
C VAL A 38 19.05 0.76 -6.31
N GLU A 39 18.69 2.03 -6.22
CA GLU A 39 19.48 3.16 -6.71
C GLU A 39 20.30 3.75 -5.58
N VAL A 40 21.59 3.94 -5.83
CA VAL A 40 22.51 4.57 -4.89
C VAL A 40 23.13 5.81 -5.54
N ALA A 41 23.16 6.92 -4.82
CA ALA A 41 23.86 8.13 -5.22
C ALA A 41 25.21 8.22 -4.54
N THR A 42 26.24 8.50 -5.33
CA THR A 42 27.57 8.88 -4.85
C THR A 42 27.75 10.40 -5.00
N ASP A 43 28.87 10.96 -4.54
CA ASP A 43 29.17 12.41 -4.60
C ASP A 43 29.10 13.01 -6.02
N LYS A 44 29.24 12.17 -7.06
CA LYS A 44 29.34 12.62 -8.46
C LYS A 44 28.35 11.96 -9.42
N VAL A 45 28.01 10.70 -9.20
CA VAL A 45 27.20 9.91 -10.13
C VAL A 45 26.25 8.99 -9.37
N ASP A 46 25.00 8.98 -9.77
CA ASP A 46 24.01 7.97 -9.39
C ASP A 46 24.24 6.67 -10.15
N ASN A 47 24.16 5.55 -9.44
CA ASN A 47 24.37 4.23 -10.01
C ASN A 47 23.35 3.25 -9.43
N GLU A 48 22.82 2.40 -10.29
CA GLU A 48 21.96 1.30 -9.88
C GLU A 48 22.79 0.10 -9.42
N LEU A 49 22.27 -0.63 -8.43
CA LEU A 49 22.84 -1.87 -7.95
C LEU A 49 22.00 -3.05 -8.46
N PRO A 50 22.52 -3.82 -9.44
CA PRO A 50 21.84 -5.02 -9.94
C PRO A 50 21.90 -6.17 -8.93
N SER A 51 20.97 -7.11 -9.06
CA SER A 51 20.96 -8.33 -8.28
C SER A 51 21.99 -9.34 -8.76
N GLU A 52 22.81 -9.85 -7.83
CA GLU A 52 23.78 -10.92 -8.11
C GLU A 52 23.11 -12.29 -8.33
N ALA A 53 21.85 -12.45 -7.92
CA ALA A 53 21.13 -13.70 -8.05
C ALA A 53 19.63 -13.52 -8.16
N THR A 54 18.95 -14.56 -8.67
CA THR A 54 17.49 -14.62 -8.64
C THR A 54 17.02 -15.02 -7.24
N GLY A 55 16.02 -14.31 -6.70
CA GLY A 55 15.51 -14.59 -5.37
C GLY A 55 14.40 -13.65 -4.92
N ILE A 56 13.99 -13.77 -3.67
CA ILE A 56 13.01 -12.90 -3.04
C ILE A 56 13.72 -12.00 -2.03
N LEU A 57 13.47 -10.69 -2.08
CA LEU A 57 14.05 -9.75 -1.12
C LEU A 57 13.44 -10.00 0.28
N VAL A 58 14.21 -10.63 1.18
CA VAL A 58 13.72 -11.01 2.52
C VAL A 58 13.79 -9.84 3.49
N LYS A 59 14.86 -9.05 3.42
CA LYS A 59 15.13 -8.00 4.38
C LYS A 59 16.06 -6.94 3.79
N ARG A 60 15.80 -5.68 4.13
CA ARG A 60 16.68 -4.55 3.84
C ARG A 60 17.33 -4.11 5.15
N LEU A 61 18.66 -3.94 5.15
CA LEU A 61 19.39 -3.44 6.32
C LEU A 61 19.48 -1.91 6.31
N PHE A 62 19.38 -1.31 5.12
CA PHE A 62 19.40 0.12 4.91
C PHE A 62 18.08 0.58 4.29
N GLU A 63 17.56 1.72 4.75
CA GLU A 63 16.36 2.33 4.21
C GLU A 63 16.69 3.39 3.16
N LYS A 64 15.65 3.99 2.58
CA LYS A 64 15.80 5.16 1.71
C LYS A 64 16.48 6.31 2.48
N ASP A 65 17.36 7.04 1.81
CA ASP A 65 18.13 8.19 2.31
C ASP A 65 19.13 7.80 3.43
N GLN A 66 19.58 6.54 3.46
CA GLN A 66 20.64 6.05 4.36
C GLN A 66 21.98 5.91 3.63
N VAL A 67 23.08 6.08 4.36
CA VAL A 67 24.45 5.96 3.84
C VAL A 67 25.01 4.57 4.15
N ALA A 68 25.49 3.86 3.12
CA ALA A 68 26.15 2.55 3.24
C ALA A 68 27.60 2.64 2.74
N LYS A 69 28.52 1.88 3.35
CA LYS A 69 29.93 1.83 2.92
C LYS A 69 30.16 0.74 1.89
N VAL A 70 31.20 0.89 1.07
CA VAL A 70 31.60 -0.16 0.12
C VAL A 70 31.90 -1.45 0.89
N GLY A 71 31.26 -2.55 0.47
CA GLY A 71 31.35 -3.85 1.11
C GLY A 71 30.30 -4.13 2.20
N ASP A 72 29.53 -3.13 2.63
CA ASP A 72 28.44 -3.35 3.59
C ASP A 72 27.28 -4.12 2.94
N VAL A 73 26.64 -4.98 3.74
CA VAL A 73 25.46 -5.75 3.33
C VAL A 73 24.24 -4.83 3.38
N ILE A 74 23.68 -4.52 2.22
CA ILE A 74 22.52 -3.63 2.11
C ILE A 74 21.18 -4.36 2.20
N ALA A 75 21.14 -5.61 1.73
CA ALA A 75 19.93 -6.42 1.62
C ALA A 75 20.25 -7.92 1.69
N LEU A 76 19.23 -8.70 2.06
CA LEU A 76 19.24 -10.16 2.09
C LEU A 76 18.18 -10.67 1.11
N LEU A 77 18.62 -11.44 0.12
CA LEU A 77 17.76 -12.16 -0.81
C LEU A 77 17.67 -13.62 -0.39
N SER A 78 16.55 -14.29 -0.64
CA SER A 78 16.45 -15.73 -0.50
C SER A 78 16.33 -16.41 -1.85
N THR A 79 17.15 -17.44 -2.06
CA THR A 79 17.15 -18.26 -3.27
C THR A 79 16.04 -19.32 -3.26
N ASP A 80 15.21 -19.37 -2.21
CA ASP A 80 14.09 -20.31 -2.09
C ASP A 80 13.00 -20.04 -3.17
N GLY A 81 13.00 -18.83 -3.74
CA GLY A 81 12.13 -18.43 -4.86
C GLY A 81 12.78 -18.51 -6.25
N ALA A 82 14.05 -18.94 -6.35
CA ALA A 82 14.70 -19.24 -7.63
C ALA A 82 14.22 -20.59 -8.17
N ALA A 83 12.90 -20.75 -8.32
CA ALA A 83 12.42 -21.68 -9.32
C ALA A 83 12.92 -21.14 -10.66
N PRO A 84 13.66 -21.91 -11.47
CA PRO A 84 13.99 -21.50 -12.82
C PRO A 84 12.65 -21.30 -13.54
N LYS A 85 12.24 -20.04 -13.70
CA LYS A 85 11.23 -19.73 -14.68
C LYS A 85 11.91 -20.00 -16.00
N GLU A 86 11.62 -21.17 -16.56
CA GLU A 86 12.11 -21.62 -17.85
C GLU A 86 12.20 -20.44 -18.81
N GLU A 87 13.44 -20.23 -19.20
CA GLU A 87 13.87 -19.56 -20.40
C GLU A 87 13.04 -20.08 -21.56
N ILE A 88 11.94 -19.40 -21.89
CA ILE A 88 11.32 -19.52 -23.20
C ILE A 88 12.20 -18.73 -24.17
N LYS A 89 13.39 -19.28 -24.46
CA LYS A 89 14.16 -18.91 -25.63
C LYS A 89 13.47 -19.45 -26.88
N SER A 90 13.47 -18.61 -27.91
CA SER A 90 13.27 -18.92 -29.33
C SER A 90 11.87 -18.67 -29.88
N ALA A 91 11.67 -17.46 -30.40
CA ALA A 91 11.62 -17.30 -31.86
C ALA A 91 11.88 -15.83 -32.25
N SER A 92 13.13 -15.53 -32.56
CA SER A 92 13.43 -14.66 -33.70
C SER A 92 13.95 -15.58 -34.79
N PRO A 93 13.58 -15.36 -36.06
CA PRO A 93 14.57 -14.73 -36.91
C PRO A 93 13.99 -13.63 -37.83
N GLU A 94 14.81 -12.59 -37.98
CA GLU A 94 15.20 -11.99 -39.27
C GLU A 94 14.28 -10.96 -39.96
N VAL A 95 14.73 -9.70 -39.85
CA VAL A 95 14.93 -8.71 -40.92
C VAL A 95 13.80 -8.50 -41.94
N THR A 96 13.17 -7.33 -41.87
CA THR A 96 12.99 -6.50 -43.07
C THR A 96 13.00 -5.00 -42.70
N MET A 97 14.09 -4.33 -43.05
CA MET A 97 14.15 -2.88 -43.31
C MET A 97 13.27 -2.58 -44.54
N PRO A 98 12.54 -1.44 -44.59
CA PRO A 98 13.16 -0.17 -45.00
C PRO A 98 12.75 0.97 -44.05
N GLU A 99 13.70 1.72 -43.48
CA GLU A 99 14.30 2.95 -44.01
C GLU A 99 13.31 4.06 -44.43
N VAL A 100 13.44 5.20 -43.71
CA VAL A 100 13.11 6.62 -44.01
C VAL A 100 11.62 7.00 -44.20
N GLN A 101 11.05 8.05 -43.60
CA GLN A 101 11.51 9.44 -43.38
C GLN A 101 10.75 10.02 -42.15
N LEU A 102 11.41 10.57 -41.12
CA LEU A 102 11.92 11.96 -40.99
C LEU A 102 10.83 13.02 -40.70
N SER A 103 11.17 13.91 -39.77
CA SER A 103 10.48 15.12 -39.26
C SER A 103 9.55 14.90 -38.05
N GLU A 104 9.98 15.15 -36.80
CA GLU A 104 10.25 16.48 -36.18
C GLU A 104 8.93 17.28 -36.07
N ASN A 105 8.51 17.92 -34.99
CA ASN A 105 9.11 18.31 -33.72
C ASN A 105 7.97 18.90 -32.86
N LEU A 106 8.09 18.76 -31.55
CA LEU A 106 7.74 19.73 -30.51
C LEU A 106 6.35 20.42 -30.44
N THR A 107 5.91 20.44 -29.17
CA THR A 107 5.28 21.56 -28.43
C THR A 107 3.76 21.74 -28.40
N ALA A 108 3.26 21.47 -27.18
CA ALA A 108 2.47 22.39 -26.35
C ALA A 108 0.99 22.61 -26.69
N ALA A 109 0.14 22.22 -25.72
CA ALA A 109 -0.91 23.04 -25.09
C ALA A 109 -1.93 23.74 -26.02
N VAL A 110 -3.24 23.76 -25.80
CA VAL A 110 -4.10 23.47 -24.66
C VAL A 110 -5.52 23.77 -25.19
N GLU A 111 -6.52 23.19 -24.52
CA GLU A 111 -7.91 23.63 -24.48
C GLU A 111 -8.91 23.32 -25.60
N LYS A 112 -10.03 22.77 -25.09
CA LYS A 112 -11.42 22.93 -25.54
C LYS A 112 -11.88 21.90 -26.57
N THR A 113 -12.70 20.95 -26.11
CA THR A 113 -14.17 21.12 -26.19
C THR A 113 -14.89 19.96 -25.51
N ILE A 114 -15.83 20.35 -24.66
CA ILE A 114 -16.81 19.55 -23.93
C ILE A 114 -17.93 19.15 -24.90
N SER A 115 -18.27 17.85 -24.97
CA SER A 115 -19.64 17.37 -25.24
C SER A 115 -19.67 15.84 -25.17
N SER A 116 -20.30 15.27 -24.15
CA SER A 116 -21.75 14.98 -24.09
C SER A 116 -22.11 13.74 -24.93
N ASN A 117 -22.24 12.60 -24.24
CA ASN A 117 -23.50 11.85 -24.05
C ASN A 117 -23.19 10.37 -23.84
N GLY A 118 -23.56 9.83 -22.66
CA GLY A 118 -23.32 8.44 -22.30
C GLY A 118 -23.65 8.18 -20.85
N SER A 119 -24.94 8.08 -20.54
CA SER A 119 -25.45 7.72 -19.22
C SER A 119 -24.98 6.31 -18.84
N THR A 120 -23.93 6.22 -18.04
CA THR A 120 -23.67 5.13 -17.10
C THR A 120 -23.18 5.78 -15.81
N GLN A 121 -23.84 5.45 -14.70
CA GLN A 121 -23.58 6.02 -13.39
C GLN A 121 -22.12 5.81 -12.99
N LYS A 122 -21.33 6.89 -12.94
CA LYS A 122 -19.94 6.85 -12.45
C LYS A 122 -19.66 8.13 -11.66
N ILE A 123 -20.07 8.08 -10.40
CA ILE A 123 -19.54 8.82 -9.23
C ILE A 123 -18.57 9.97 -9.55
N SER A 124 -19.07 11.19 -9.31
CA SER A 124 -18.34 12.46 -9.33
C SER A 124 -17.02 12.40 -8.54
N LYS A 125 -16.03 13.23 -8.95
CA LYS A 125 -14.72 13.41 -8.26
C LYS A 125 -14.83 13.99 -6.84
N ASN A 126 -16.05 14.32 -6.42
CA ASN A 126 -16.41 14.82 -5.11
C ASN A 126 -17.36 13.80 -4.49
N GLY A 127 -17.08 13.35 -3.26
CA GLY A 127 -18.12 12.70 -2.47
C GLY A 127 -19.33 13.64 -2.36
N GLU A 128 -20.53 13.09 -2.15
CA GLU A 128 -21.79 13.85 -2.09
C GLU A 128 -21.79 15.05 -1.10
N ASN A 129 -20.77 15.16 -0.25
CA ASN A 129 -20.57 16.23 0.73
C ASN A 129 -19.39 17.19 0.39
N GLY A 130 -18.90 17.21 -0.84
CA GLY A 130 -17.76 18.07 -1.24
C GLY A 130 -16.40 17.64 -0.67
N LYS A 131 -16.35 16.52 0.06
CA LYS A 131 -15.14 15.96 0.67
C LYS A 131 -14.26 15.33 -0.41
N PHE A 132 -13.01 15.79 -0.51
CA PHE A 132 -12.00 15.25 -1.42
C PHE A 132 -11.05 14.32 -0.68
N PHE A 133 -10.86 13.11 -1.22
CA PHE A 133 -9.93 12.11 -0.70
C PHE A 133 -8.63 12.15 -1.49
N SER A 134 -7.48 12.06 -0.81
CA SER A 134 -6.20 11.97 -1.51
C SER A 134 -6.06 10.64 -2.26
N PRO A 135 -5.35 10.58 -3.41
CA PRO A 135 -5.19 9.35 -4.17
C PRO A 135 -4.62 8.19 -3.34
N LEU A 136 -3.67 8.50 -2.45
CA LEU A 136 -3.08 7.54 -1.52
C LEU A 136 -4.11 6.99 -0.53
N VAL A 137 -4.97 7.84 0.04
CA VAL A 137 -6.05 7.43 0.95
C VAL A 137 -7.05 6.52 0.25
N ARG A 138 -7.39 6.81 -1.01
CA ARG A 138 -8.27 5.95 -1.80
C ARG A 138 -7.67 4.55 -1.99
N SER A 139 -6.39 4.46 -2.37
CA SER A 139 -5.71 3.16 -2.53
C SER A 139 -5.61 2.36 -1.22
N ILE A 140 -5.38 3.04 -0.08
CA ILE A 140 -5.34 2.37 1.23
C ILE A 140 -6.75 1.92 1.65
N ALA A 141 -7.77 2.74 1.41
CA ALA A 141 -9.15 2.39 1.73
C ALA A 141 -9.64 1.17 0.94
N GLU A 142 -9.29 1.08 -0.35
CA GLU A 142 -9.58 -0.09 -1.19
C GLU A 142 -8.94 -1.36 -0.64
N LYS A 143 -7.69 -1.27 -0.15
CA LYS A 143 -6.97 -2.39 0.46
C LYS A 143 -7.55 -2.84 1.80
N GLU A 144 -7.92 -1.88 2.65
CA GLU A 144 -8.47 -2.11 3.99
C GLU A 144 -9.99 -2.34 3.99
N ASN A 145 -10.60 -2.46 2.80
CA ASN A 145 -12.05 -2.65 2.61
C ASN A 145 -12.90 -1.58 3.32
N VAL A 146 -12.39 -0.34 3.35
CA VAL A 146 -13.12 0.80 3.89
C VAL A 146 -14.03 1.37 2.81
N SER A 147 -15.32 1.43 3.13
CA SER A 147 -16.33 1.90 2.18
C SER A 147 -16.29 3.42 1.98
N SER A 148 -16.74 3.90 0.81
CA SER A 148 -16.86 5.34 0.53
C SER A 148 -17.72 6.07 1.57
N SER A 149 -18.71 5.41 2.16
CA SER A 149 -19.56 5.96 3.23
C SER A 149 -18.79 6.16 4.54
N GLU A 150 -17.93 5.20 4.92
CA GLU A 150 -17.05 5.33 6.08
C GLU A 150 -16.04 6.45 5.87
N LEU A 151 -15.43 6.55 4.68
CA LEU A 151 -14.52 7.64 4.35
C LEU A 151 -15.16 9.03 4.48
N ASN A 152 -16.46 9.17 4.18
CA ASN A 152 -17.18 10.43 4.34
C ASN A 152 -17.36 10.83 5.81
N THR A 153 -17.36 9.86 6.74
CA THR A 153 -17.51 10.09 8.18
C THR A 153 -16.19 10.50 8.84
N ILE A 154 -15.06 10.23 8.18
CA ILE A 154 -13.75 10.64 8.68
C ILE A 154 -13.61 12.16 8.57
N ASN A 155 -13.23 12.80 9.68
CA ASN A 155 -12.82 14.20 9.69
C ASN A 155 -11.46 14.32 9.01
N GLY A 156 -11.39 15.06 7.90
CA GLY A 156 -10.14 15.31 7.20
C GLY A 156 -9.36 16.46 7.84
N SER A 157 -8.11 16.20 8.25
CA SER A 157 -7.21 17.22 8.80
C SER A 157 -6.32 17.89 7.75
N GLY A 158 -6.49 17.56 6.47
CA GLY A 158 -5.75 18.18 5.36
C GLY A 158 -6.25 19.58 4.99
N LEU A 159 -5.45 20.30 4.19
CA LEU A 159 -5.81 21.59 3.61
C LEU A 159 -7.10 21.44 2.76
N ASP A 160 -8.11 22.28 3.02
CA ASP A 160 -9.49 22.17 2.49
C ASP A 160 -10.33 20.99 3.02
N GLY A 161 -10.05 20.46 4.21
CA GLY A 161 -10.85 19.39 4.82
C GLY A 161 -10.69 18.04 4.13
N ARG A 162 -9.56 17.85 3.44
CA ARG A 162 -9.20 16.59 2.77
C ARG A 162 -8.81 15.53 3.80
N VAL A 163 -9.24 14.29 3.56
CA VAL A 163 -8.82 13.15 4.38
C VAL A 163 -7.41 12.73 3.98
N THR A 164 -6.50 12.70 4.95
CA THR A 164 -5.10 12.32 4.80
C THR A 164 -4.86 10.88 5.25
N LYS A 165 -3.66 10.36 4.98
CA LYS A 165 -3.25 9.02 5.43
C LYS A 165 -3.40 8.86 6.95
N SER A 166 -3.02 9.87 7.72
CA SER A 166 -3.08 9.85 9.18
C SER A 166 -4.52 9.75 9.69
N ASP A 167 -5.46 10.44 9.04
CA ASP A 167 -6.88 10.44 9.40
C ASP A 167 -7.52 9.05 9.16
N LEU A 168 -7.18 8.42 8.03
CA LEU A 168 -7.64 7.05 7.72
C LEU A 168 -7.06 6.02 8.69
N LEU A 169 -5.76 6.10 9.00
CA LEU A 169 -5.12 5.19 9.95
C LEU A 169 -5.68 5.36 11.37
N GLY A 170 -5.95 6.60 11.79
CA GLY A 170 -6.61 6.88 13.05
C GLY A 170 -8.04 6.31 13.11
N TYR A 171 -8.79 6.44 12.01
CA TYR A 171 -10.11 5.83 11.90
C TYR A 171 -10.04 4.30 11.98
N LEU A 172 -9.10 3.65 11.28
CA LEU A 172 -8.92 2.20 11.35
C LEU A 172 -8.52 1.73 12.76
N ALA A 173 -7.64 2.45 13.44
CA ALA A 173 -7.27 2.14 14.82
C ALA A 173 -8.49 2.24 15.76
N THR A 174 -9.27 3.30 15.66
CA THR A 174 -10.49 3.48 16.48
C THR A 174 -11.61 2.50 16.10
N ARG A 175 -11.74 2.12 14.82
CA ARG A 175 -12.67 1.09 14.34
C ARG A 175 -12.38 -0.25 15.03
N VAL A 176 -11.12 -0.65 15.11
CA VAL A 176 -10.69 -1.87 15.81
C VAL A 176 -10.96 -1.77 17.31
N GLN A 177 -10.74 -0.60 17.92
CA GLN A 177 -11.04 -0.39 19.35
C GLN A 177 -12.56 -0.41 19.63
N ASN A 178 -13.38 0.05 18.70
CA ASN A 178 -14.84 0.07 18.84
C ASN A 178 -15.48 -1.30 18.54
N THR A 179 -14.85 -2.15 17.70
CA THR A 179 -15.25 -3.56 17.54
C THR A 179 -14.67 -4.46 18.63
N ALA A 180 -13.60 -4.04 19.32
CA ALA A 180 -13.02 -4.71 20.49
C ALA A 180 -13.53 -4.17 21.83
N LYS A 181 -14.55 -3.30 21.83
CA LYS A 181 -15.36 -3.03 23.03
C LYS A 181 -16.65 -3.84 22.92
N PRO A 182 -16.72 -5.03 23.55
CA PRO A 182 -17.99 -5.66 23.82
C PRO A 182 -18.92 -4.64 24.46
N ALA A 183 -20.15 -4.62 23.98
CA ALA A 183 -21.26 -4.06 24.68
C ALA A 183 -21.44 -4.80 26.02
N GLU A 184 -20.69 -4.39 27.04
CA GLU A 184 -21.19 -4.38 28.41
C GLU A 184 -22.13 -3.17 28.53
N ASN A 185 -23.32 -3.31 27.93
CA ASN A 185 -24.51 -2.58 28.34
C ASN A 185 -25.74 -3.35 27.88
N ILE A 186 -25.90 -4.56 28.41
CA ILE A 186 -27.24 -5.03 28.73
C ILE A 186 -27.62 -4.23 29.97
N GLN A 187 -28.50 -3.24 29.79
CA GLN A 187 -29.20 -2.57 30.88
C GLN A 187 -29.72 -3.65 31.84
N PRO A 188 -29.53 -3.54 33.16
CA PRO A 188 -30.41 -4.25 34.09
C PRO A 188 -31.81 -3.68 33.90
N GLN A 189 -32.58 -4.33 33.03
CA GLN A 189 -34.02 -4.22 33.01
C GLN A 189 -34.49 -4.65 34.41
N PRO A 190 -35.19 -3.80 35.19
CA PRO A 190 -35.87 -4.26 36.39
C PRO A 190 -37.07 -5.10 35.94
N SER A 191 -36.82 -6.35 35.59
CA SER A 191 -37.85 -7.37 35.43
C SER A 191 -38.33 -7.73 36.83
N VAL A 192 -39.35 -6.97 37.23
CA VAL A 192 -40.35 -7.23 38.26
C VAL A 192 -40.34 -8.63 38.87
N SER A 193 -40.08 -8.63 40.18
CA SER A 193 -40.89 -9.32 41.18
C SER A 193 -41.11 -10.82 40.99
N ASN A 194 -40.17 -11.61 41.54
CA ASN A 194 -40.49 -12.95 42.03
C ASN A 194 -41.59 -12.83 43.09
N SER A 195 -42.82 -13.18 42.73
CA SER A 195 -43.83 -13.59 43.69
C SER A 195 -43.39 -14.90 44.33
N PRO A 196 -43.50 -15.05 45.65
CA PRO A 196 -44.66 -15.78 46.15
C PRO A 196 -45.16 -15.27 47.52
N ILE A 197 -46.37 -14.73 47.54
CA ILE A 197 -47.22 -14.55 48.72
C ILE A 197 -48.64 -14.81 48.18
N ILE A 198 -49.49 -15.69 48.67
CA ILE A 198 -49.72 -16.31 49.97
C ILE A 198 -50.61 -17.54 49.72
N THR A 199 -50.30 -18.67 50.33
CA THR A 199 -51.28 -19.74 50.55
C THR A 199 -52.00 -19.46 51.87
N SER A 200 -53.30 -19.73 51.90
CA SER A 200 -54.21 -19.76 53.07
C SER A 200 -55.02 -18.49 53.33
N THR A 201 -56.19 -18.41 52.71
CA THR A 201 -57.38 -17.90 53.42
C THR A 201 -58.33 -19.08 53.62
N ASN A 202 -58.30 -19.54 54.86
CA ASN A 202 -59.28 -20.41 55.48
C ASN A 202 -60.61 -19.64 55.60
N VAL A 203 -61.64 -20.13 54.90
CA VAL A 203 -63.06 -20.31 55.31
C VAL A 203 -63.80 -19.13 56.00
N ILE A 204 -65.07 -18.95 55.58
CA ILE A 204 -66.30 -18.81 56.38
C ILE A 204 -67.20 -17.60 55.99
N LYS A 205 -68.41 -17.94 55.53
CA LYS A 205 -69.75 -17.31 55.72
C LYS A 205 -70.32 -16.26 54.75
N GLU A 206 -71.28 -16.75 53.97
CA GLU A 206 -72.67 -16.29 53.77
C GLU A 206 -73.32 -15.54 54.98
N PRO A 207 -74.39 -14.74 54.79
CA PRO A 207 -75.66 -15.13 54.13
C PRO A 207 -76.16 -14.22 53.01
#